data_AF-A0A7X3QA76-F1
#
_entry.id   AF-A0A7X3QA76-F1
#
_cell.length_a   1.000
_cell.length_b   1.000
_cell.length_c   1.000
_cell.angle_alpha   90.00
_cell.angle_beta   90.00
_cell.angle_gamma   90.00
#
_symmetry.space_group_name_H-M   'P 1'
#
loop_
_entity.id
_entity.type
_entity.pdbx_description
1 polymer ?
#
loop_
_entity_poly.entity_id
_entity_poly.type
_entity_poly.pdbx_seq_one_letter_code
_entity_poly.pdbx_strand_id
1 'polypeptide(L)'
;MSALAYDTMKAVEHFQKRGFSEEQAKAIAEHNAEIFGERMATKEDLRNEVNGLRKDIEGVKKDMTINMGAIMAGGIVLIIATMGFLLDH
;
A
#
# COMPACT_ATOMS: atom_id res chain seq x y z
N MET A 1 -14.83 -9.52 -9.93
CA MET A 1 -13.84 -10.61 -9.71
C MET A 1 -14.03 -11.12 -8.30
N SER A 2 -14.40 -12.40 -8.14
CA SER A 2 -14.61 -12.98 -6.81
C SER A 2 -13.31 -12.89 -6.01
N ALA A 3 -13.32 -12.23 -4.86
CA ALA A 3 -12.52 -12.72 -3.76
C ALA A 3 -12.92 -14.19 -3.58
N LEU A 4 -11.97 -15.11 -3.53
CA LEU A 4 -12.29 -16.51 -3.25
C LEU A 4 -12.76 -16.56 -1.80
N ALA A 5 -14.04 -16.29 -1.59
CA ALA A 5 -14.68 -16.38 -0.29
C ALA A 5 -14.48 -17.82 0.20
N TYR A 6 -14.12 -17.95 1.47
CA TYR A 6 -13.97 -19.25 2.09
C TYR A 6 -15.32 -19.98 2.09
N ASP A 7 -15.41 -21.11 1.40
CA ASP A 7 -16.63 -21.90 1.29
C ASP A 7 -16.73 -22.82 2.50
N THR A 8 -17.35 -22.31 3.56
CA THR A 8 -17.53 -23.02 4.84
C THR A 8 -18.23 -24.37 4.64
N MET A 9 -19.18 -24.48 3.71
CA MET A 9 -19.92 -25.72 3.48
C MET A 9 -19.04 -26.80 2.85
N LYS A 10 -18.26 -26.44 1.82
CA LYS A 10 -17.25 -27.36 1.26
C LYS A 10 -16.19 -27.75 2.28
N ALA A 11 -15.80 -26.84 3.16
CA ALA A 11 -14.86 -27.14 4.24
C ALA A 11 -15.44 -28.16 5.24
N VAL A 12 -16.69 -27.99 5.67
CA VAL A 12 -17.39 -28.96 6.54
C VAL A 12 -17.43 -30.34 5.89
N GLU A 13 -17.87 -30.43 4.63
CA GLU A 13 -17.90 -31.71 3.89
C GLU A 13 -16.51 -32.35 3.79
N HIS A 14 -15.48 -31.54 3.57
CA HIS A 14 -14.10 -32.00 3.46
C HIS A 14 -13.59 -32.60 4.78
N PHE A 15 -13.91 -32.00 5.92
CA PHE A 15 -13.54 -32.52 7.23
C PHE A 15 -14.36 -33.76 7.61
N GLN A 16 -15.66 -33.78 7.33
CA GLN A 16 -16.49 -34.97 7.57
C GLN A 16 -16.00 -36.19 6.77
N LYS A 17 -15.60 -35.99 5.51
CA LYS A 17 -14.99 -37.04 4.67
C LYS A 17 -13.69 -37.61 5.25
N ARG A 18 -13.08 -36.95 6.23
CA ARG A 18 -11.85 -37.37 6.92
C ARG A 18 -12.10 -37.90 8.33
N GLY A 19 -13.36 -38.10 8.71
CA GLY A 19 -13.74 -38.72 9.98
C GLY A 19 -13.95 -37.74 11.13
N PHE A 20 -13.97 -36.44 10.88
CA PHE A 20 -14.40 -35.47 11.89
C PHE A 20 -15.92 -35.53 12.08
N SER A 21 -16.40 -35.34 13.32
CA SER A 21 -17.82 -35.19 13.57
C SER A 21 -18.35 -33.92 12.91
N GLU A 22 -19.66 -33.84 12.68
CA GLU A 22 -20.29 -32.64 12.13
C GLU A 22 -20.00 -31.39 12.97
N GLU A 23 -20.03 -31.52 14.30
CA GLU A 23 -19.75 -30.45 15.25
C GLU A 23 -18.30 -29.97 15.13
N GLN A 24 -17.34 -30.90 15.07
CA GLN A 24 -15.93 -30.57 14.90
C GLN A 24 -15.67 -29.90 13.53
N ALA A 25 -16.27 -30.45 12.47
CA ALA A 25 -16.14 -29.93 11.12
C ALA A 25 -16.68 -28.51 11.01
N LYS A 26 -17.84 -28.23 11.63
CA LYS A 26 -18.42 -26.88 11.71
C LYS A 26 -17.54 -25.93 12.49
N ALA A 27 -17.10 -26.29 13.69
CA ALA A 27 -16.25 -25.44 14.52
C ALA A 27 -14.94 -25.05 13.80
N ILE A 28 -14.30 -26.00 13.11
CA ILE A 28 -13.07 -25.72 12.34
C ILE A 28 -13.36 -24.82 11.13
N ALA A 29 -14.46 -25.07 10.41
CA ALA A 29 -14.82 -24.29 9.23
C ALA A 29 -15.21 -22.85 9.60
N GLU A 30 -15.94 -22.65 10.70
CA GLU A 30 -16.32 -21.33 11.22
C GLU A 30 -15.10 -20.53 11.66
N HIS A 31 -14.20 -21.13 12.45
CA HIS A 31 -12.96 -20.48 12.88
C HIS A 31 -12.08 -20.05 11.69
N ASN A 32 -11.99 -20.90 10.66
CA ASN A 32 -11.26 -20.55 9.44
C ASN A 32 -11.95 -19.43 8.67
N ALA A 33 -13.29 -19.42 8.59
CA ALA A 33 -14.03 -18.35 7.94
C ALA A 33 -13.79 -16.99 8.61
N GLU A 34 -13.67 -16.95 9.95
CA GLU A 34 -13.30 -15.75 10.70
C GLU A 34 -11.89 -15.27 10.34
N ILE A 35 -10.88 -16.15 10.39
CA ILE A 35 -9.48 -15.81 10.05
C ILE A 35 -9.37 -15.31 8.60
N PHE A 36 -10.04 -15.97 7.66
CA PHE A 36 -10.02 -15.57 6.26
C PHE A 36 -10.83 -14.30 6.01
N GLY A 37 -11.93 -14.09 6.73
CA GLY A 37 -12.71 -12.85 6.70
C GLY A 37 -11.91 -11.64 7.15
N GLU A 38 -11.16 -11.76 8.25
CA GLU A 38 -10.31 -10.68 8.78
C GLU A 38 -9.09 -10.38 7.89
N ARG A 39 -8.53 -11.39 7.20
CA ARG A 39 -7.32 -11.24 6.37
C ARG A 39 -7.61 -10.96 4.89
N MET A 40 -8.86 -10.99 4.48
CA MET A 40 -9.27 -10.64 3.11
C MET A 40 -9.29 -9.12 2.97
N ALA A 41 -8.13 -8.49 2.79
CA ALA A 41 -8.09 -7.17 2.16
C ALA A 41 -8.82 -7.28 0.82
N THR A 42 -9.88 -6.50 0.62
CA THR A 42 -10.62 -6.60 -0.63
C THR A 42 -9.71 -6.13 -1.77
N LYS A 43 -9.99 -6.57 -3.00
CA LYS A 43 -9.28 -6.05 -4.18
C LYS A 43 -9.37 -4.53 -4.29
N GLU A 44 -10.45 -3.95 -3.74
CA GLU A 44 -10.67 -2.52 -3.70
C GLU A 44 -9.76 -1.83 -2.67
N ASP A 45 -9.59 -2.40 -1.48
CA ASP A 45 -8.66 -1.88 -0.46
C ASP A 45 -7.23 -1.83 -0.99
N LEU A 46 -6.77 -2.92 -1.61
CA LEU A 46 -5.45 -2.98 -2.23
C LEU A 46 -5.30 -1.94 -3.36
N ARG A 47 -6.36 -1.74 -4.16
CA ARG A 47 -6.36 -0.73 -5.23
C ARG A 47 -6.29 0.68 -4.66
N ASN A 48 -7.00 0.95 -3.56
CA ASN A 48 -7.00 2.22 -2.88
C ASN A 48 -5.62 2.52 -2.27
N GLU A 49 -4.99 1.53 -1.63
CA GLU A 49 -3.64 1.66 -1.08
C GLU A 49 -2.60 1.91 -2.17
N VAL A 50 -2.64 1.15 -3.28
CA VAL A 50 -1.75 1.39 -4.43
C VAL A 50 -1.95 2.78 -5.03
N ASN A 51 -3.19 3.26 -5.13
CA ASN A 51 -3.47 4.61 -5.62
C ASN A 51 -2.97 5.69 -4.64
N GLY A 52 -3.08 5.45 -3.33
CA GLY A 52 -2.52 6.31 -2.29
C GLY A 52 -1.00 6.43 -2.43
N LEU A 53 -0.31 5.29 -2.48
CA LEU A 53 1.15 5.24 -2.66
C LEU A 53 1.62 5.94 -3.94
N ARG A 54 0.87 5.81 -5.05
CA ARG A 54 1.18 6.55 -6.29
C ARG A 54 1.10 8.06 -6.11
N LYS A 55 0.07 8.55 -5.42
CA LYS A 55 -0.07 9.99 -5.13
C LYS A 55 1.04 10.48 -4.22
N ASP A 56 1.42 9.70 -3.22
CA ASP A 56 2.52 10.06 -2.31
C ASP A 56 3.84 10.16 -3.06
N ILE A 57 4.13 9.20 -3.96
CA ILE A 57 5.32 9.23 -4.83
C ILE A 57 5.32 10.46 -5.74
N GLU A 58 4.17 10.80 -6.35
CA GLU A 58 4.03 12.00 -7.17
C GLU A 58 4.28 13.29 -6.36
N GLY A 59 3.76 13.34 -5.13
CA GLY A 59 4.00 14.43 -4.19
C GLY A 59 5.49 14.60 -3.87
N VAL A 60 6.15 13.52 -3.45
CA VAL A 60 7.59 13.53 -3.15
C VAL A 60 8.40 13.98 -4.36
N LYS A 61 8.07 13.48 -5.57
CA LYS A 61 8.78 13.89 -6.80
C LYS A 61 8.63 15.39 -7.08
N LYS A 62 7.44 15.94 -6.85
CA LYS A 62 7.17 17.38 -7.02
C LYS A 62 7.96 18.20 -6.00
N ASP A 63 7.95 17.80 -4.73
CA ASP A 63 8.67 18.50 -3.66
C ASP A 63 10.17 18.49 -3.90
N MET A 64 10.73 17.35 -4.33
CA MET A 64 12.13 17.28 -4.75
C MET A 64 12.44 18.23 -5.90
N THR A 65 11.57 18.29 -6.91
CA THR A 65 11.74 19.19 -8.07
C THR A 65 11.73 20.66 -7.63
N ILE A 66 10.80 21.05 -6.76
CA ILE A 66 10.70 22.41 -6.22
C ILE A 66 11.95 22.75 -5.39
N ASN A 67 12.36 21.85 -4.49
CA ASN A 67 13.52 22.06 -3.63
C ASN A 67 14.81 22.18 -4.45
N MET A 68 14.98 21.34 -5.49
CA MET A 68 16.11 21.47 -6.41
C MET A 68 16.08 22.79 -7.18
N GLY A 69 14.91 23.23 -7.64
CA GLY A 69 14.75 24.54 -8.29
C GLY A 69 15.13 25.70 -7.37
N ALA A 70 14.73 25.64 -6.10
CA ALA A 70 15.09 26.63 -5.10
C ALA A 70 16.60 26.67 -4.83
N ILE A 71 17.25 25.51 -4.68
CA ILE A 71 18.70 25.41 -4.50
C ILE A 71 19.45 25.99 -5.70
N MET A 72 19.03 25.65 -6.93
CA MET A 72 19.62 26.17 -8.16
C MET A 72 19.50 27.70 -8.25
N ALA A 73 18.30 28.25 -7.99
CA ALA A 73 18.08 29.68 -8.01
C ALA A 73 18.95 30.41 -6.97
N GLY A 74 19.03 29.89 -5.75
CA GLY A 74 19.91 30.42 -4.72
C GLY A 74 21.39 30.39 -5.12
N GLY A 75 21.84 29.29 -5.73
CA GLY A 75 23.20 29.16 -6.26
C GLY A 75 23.53 30.21 -7.32
N ILE A 76 22.62 30.45 -8.27
CA ILE A 76 22.80 31.49 -9.31
C ILE A 76 22.94 32.88 -8.68
N VAL A 77 22.08 33.23 -7.72
CA VAL A 77 22.14 34.51 -7.01
C VAL A 77 23.47 34.69 -6.29
N LEU A 78 23.95 33.65 -5.60
CA LEU A 78 25.26 33.68 -4.94
C LEU A 78 26.40 33.90 -5.91
N ILE A 79 26.41 33.22 -7.06
CA ILE A 79 27.44 33.39 -8.09
C ILE A 79 27.46 34.84 -8.60
N ILE A 80 26.28 35.39 -8.96
CA ILE A 80 26.17 36.78 -9.44
C ILE A 80 26.70 37.77 -8.40
N ALA A 81 26.34 37.60 -7.12
CA ALA A 81 26.81 38.48 -6.05
C ALA A 81 28.34 38.41 -5.88
N THR A 82 28.93 37.22 -5.94
CA THR A 82 30.39 37.06 -5.84
C THR A 82 31.13 37.64 -7.03
N MET A 83 30.60 37.53 -8.25
CA MET A 83 31.20 38.15 -9.44
C MET A 83 31.14 39.68 -9.37
N GLY A 84 30.01 40.25 -8.95
CA GLY A 84 29.89 41.70 -8.75
C GLY A 84 30.90 42.22 -7.73
N PHE A 85 31.04 41.53 -6.60
CA PHE A 85 32.03 41.89 -5.58
C PHE A 85 33.48 41.84 -6.09
N LEU A 86 33.85 40.85 -6.90
CA LEU A 86 35.19 40.71 -7.48
C LEU A 86 35.51 41.74 -8.58
N LEU A 87 34.51 42.35 -9.22
CA LEU A 87 34.70 43.38 -10.24
C LEU A 87 34.74 44.80 -9.66
N ASP A 88 34.15 45.00 -8.48
CA ASP A 88 34.10 46.29 -7.77
C ASP A 88 35.28 46.54 -6.83
N HIS A 89 36.25 45.61 -6.70
CA HIS A 89 37.47 45.74 -5.88
C HIS A 89 38.72 45.42 -6.72
#